data_AF-A0A392PSG2-F1
#
_entry.id   AF-A0A392PSG2-F1
#
_cell.length_a   1.000
_cell.length_b   1.000
_cell.length_c   1.000
_cell.angle_alpha   90.00
_cell.angle_beta   90.00
_cell.angle_gamma   90.00
#
_symmetry.space_group_name_H-M   'P 1'
#
loop_
_entity.id
_entity.type
_entity.pdbx_description
1 polymer ?
#
loop_
_entity_poly.entity_id
_entity_poly.type
_entity_poly.pdbx_seq_one_letter_code
_entity_poly.pdbx_strand_id
1 'polypeptide(L)'
;SQFWALTRKHARLVVSDGQIWPKFYIPCVRYDMCYPEENYFPTLINMWDPKGSVNATLTHVDWKGRHDGHPRTYVASEICPELILALRRDRPRYGNENGESKAFIPSQSPYMVHGRHGDSVGGIWRRRDPFLFARKFSPDCLQSLMEIADGVIFRD
;
A
#
# COMPACT_ATOMS: atom_id res chain seq x y z
N SER A 1 -1.73 1.75 6.82
CA SER A 1 -2.85 1.00 6.20
C SER A 1 -3.16 -0.20 7.06
N GLN A 2 -4.43 -0.39 7.40
CA GLN A 2 -4.93 -1.56 8.14
C GLN A 2 -4.96 -2.85 7.29
N PHE A 3 -4.74 -2.74 5.97
CA PHE A 3 -4.85 -3.85 5.02
C PHE A 3 -3.46 -4.25 4.53
N TRP A 4 -3.06 -5.47 4.88
CA TRP A 4 -1.75 -6.03 4.58
C TRP A 4 -1.87 -7.53 4.24
N ALA A 5 -0.84 -8.07 3.62
CA ALA A 5 -0.69 -9.50 3.36
C ALA A 5 0.67 -9.95 3.89
N LEU A 6 0.71 -11.10 4.58
CA LEU A 6 1.93 -11.67 5.12
C LEU A 6 2.24 -13.01 4.45
N THR A 7 3.53 -13.23 4.21
CA THR A 7 4.01 -14.58 3.96
C THR A 7 3.92 -15.42 5.24
N ARG A 8 3.91 -16.75 5.11
CA ARG A 8 3.98 -17.64 6.27
C ARG A 8 5.21 -17.38 7.15
N LYS A 9 6.34 -16.98 6.54
CA LYS A 9 7.57 -16.60 7.27
C LYS A 9 7.32 -15.40 8.17
N HIS A 10 6.73 -14.33 7.65
CA HIS A 10 6.44 -13.11 8.43
C HIS A 10 5.31 -13.32 9.44
N ALA A 11 4.32 -14.16 9.14
CA ALA A 11 3.29 -14.53 10.11
C ALA A 11 3.88 -15.23 11.35
N ARG A 12 4.86 -16.13 11.14
CA ARG A 12 5.58 -16.78 12.26
C ARG A 12 6.35 -15.77 13.11
N LEU A 13 6.98 -14.77 12.49
CA LEU A 13 7.65 -13.68 13.19
C LEU A 13 6.66 -12.93 14.09
N VAL A 14 5.53 -12.50 13.55
CA VAL A 14 4.46 -11.78 14.27
C VAL A 14 3.99 -12.56 15.50
N VAL A 15 3.60 -13.82 15.34
CA VAL A 15 3.03 -14.59 16.48
C VAL A 15 4.07 -14.92 17.56
N SER A 16 5.36 -14.88 17.22
CA SER A 16 6.46 -15.10 18.16
C SER A 16 6.98 -13.83 18.82
N ASP A 17 6.50 -12.65 18.41
CA ASP A 17 7.03 -11.38 18.89
C ASP A 17 6.61 -11.10 20.34
N GLY A 18 7.59 -11.15 21.24
CA GLY A 18 7.44 -10.75 22.64
C GLY A 18 8.07 -9.40 22.99
N GLN A 19 8.64 -8.66 22.02
CA GLN A 19 9.40 -7.44 22.29
C GLN A 19 8.71 -6.18 21.80
N ILE A 20 8.13 -6.21 20.60
CA ILE A 20 7.51 -5.03 19.99
C ILE A 20 6.02 -4.98 20.35
N TRP A 21 5.29 -6.10 20.25
CA TRP A 21 3.86 -6.17 20.55
C TRP A 21 3.48 -5.59 21.93
N PRO A 22 4.20 -5.87 23.05
CA PRO A 22 3.84 -5.29 24.34
C PRO A 22 3.83 -3.75 24.35
N LYS A 23 4.61 -3.09 23.49
CA LYS A 23 4.63 -1.63 23.35
C LYS A 23 3.41 -1.10 22.59
N PHE A 24 2.83 -1.88 21.71
CA PHE A 24 1.60 -1.55 20.98
C PHE A 24 0.33 -2.00 21.73
N TYR A 25 0.48 -2.86 22.74
CA TYR A 25 -0.61 -3.35 23.58
C TYR A 25 -0.86 -2.46 24.83
N ILE A 26 -0.02 -1.46 25.09
CA ILE A 26 -0.27 -0.50 26.17
C ILE A 26 -1.49 0.40 25.84
N PRO A 27 -2.19 0.93 26.85
CA PRO A 27 -3.27 1.87 26.63
C PRO A 27 -2.84 3.08 25.80
N CYS A 28 -3.68 3.45 24.85
CA CYS A 28 -3.50 4.62 24.00
C CYS A 28 -3.51 5.90 24.85
N VAL A 29 -2.49 6.75 24.65
CA VAL A 29 -2.46 8.09 25.29
C VAL A 29 -3.57 8.99 24.74
N ARG A 30 -3.86 8.88 23.43
CA ARG A 30 -4.94 9.58 22.73
C ARG A 30 -5.72 8.59 21.89
N TYR A 31 -6.96 8.34 22.25
CA TYR A 31 -7.77 7.27 21.66
C TYR A 31 -8.10 7.53 20.18
N ASP A 32 -8.28 8.78 19.79
CA ASP A 32 -8.60 9.24 18.43
C ASP A 32 -7.41 9.17 17.45
N MET A 33 -6.20 8.92 17.95
CA MET A 33 -4.97 8.84 17.16
C MET A 33 -4.24 7.50 17.30
N CYS A 34 -4.90 6.50 17.90
CA CYS A 34 -4.27 5.23 18.24
C CYS A 34 -4.74 4.10 17.33
N TYR A 35 -3.90 3.76 16.35
CA TYR A 35 -4.18 2.74 15.34
C TYR A 35 -3.05 1.70 15.33
N PRO A 36 -2.92 0.86 16.38
CA PRO A 36 -1.84 -0.11 16.48
C PRO A 36 -1.78 -1.06 15.29
N GLU A 37 -2.94 -1.44 14.74
CA GLU A 37 -3.07 -2.29 13.56
C GLU A 37 -2.51 -1.65 12.28
N GLU A 38 -2.40 -0.32 12.21
CA GLU A 38 -1.76 0.39 11.10
C GLU A 38 -0.24 0.50 11.22
N ASN A 39 0.30 0.32 12.43
CA ASN A 39 1.68 0.70 12.75
C ASN A 39 2.54 -0.48 13.25
N TYR A 40 1.94 -1.46 13.92
CA TYR A 40 2.65 -2.59 14.50
C TYR A 40 3.35 -3.46 13.43
N PHE A 41 2.59 -3.96 12.45
CA PHE A 41 3.13 -4.84 11.42
C PHE A 41 4.23 -4.17 10.58
N PRO A 42 4.05 -2.94 10.07
CA PRO A 42 5.13 -2.25 9.36
C PRO A 42 6.36 -2.03 10.24
N THR A 43 6.18 -1.67 11.51
CA THR A 43 7.30 -1.47 12.45
C THR A 43 8.09 -2.76 12.66
N LEU A 44 7.41 -3.84 13.05
CA LEU A 44 8.06 -5.13 13.28
C LEU A 44 8.77 -5.62 12.01
N ILE A 45 8.09 -5.64 10.88
CA ILE A 45 8.67 -6.22 9.67
C ILE A 45 9.84 -5.37 9.15
N ASN A 46 9.75 -4.04 9.22
CA ASN A 46 10.84 -3.17 8.76
C ASN A 46 12.09 -3.27 9.67
N MET A 47 11.91 -3.53 10.97
CA MET A 47 13.03 -3.77 11.88
C MET A 47 13.72 -5.13 11.63
N TRP A 48 12.96 -6.16 11.26
CA TRP A 48 13.46 -7.54 11.22
C TRP A 48 13.80 -8.04 9.81
N ASP A 49 13.07 -7.63 8.77
CA ASP A 49 13.24 -8.09 7.39
C ASP A 49 12.89 -6.99 6.36
N PRO A 50 13.60 -5.86 6.35
CA PRO A 50 13.30 -4.72 5.48
C PRO A 50 13.47 -5.03 3.98
N LYS A 51 14.26 -6.06 3.62
CA LYS A 51 14.43 -6.49 2.23
C LYS A 51 13.38 -7.53 1.81
N GLY A 52 12.77 -8.22 2.77
CA GLY A 52 11.67 -9.16 2.55
C GLY A 52 10.29 -8.51 2.61
N SER A 53 10.21 -7.21 2.88
CA SER A 53 8.97 -6.43 2.83
C SER A 53 8.84 -5.66 1.52
N VAL A 54 7.59 -5.36 1.16
CA VAL A 54 7.25 -4.47 0.06
C VAL A 54 6.48 -3.31 0.66
N ASN A 55 6.92 -2.08 0.37
CA ASN A 55 6.29 -0.85 0.88
C ASN A 55 5.02 -0.50 0.10
N ALA A 56 4.13 -1.48 -0.07
CA ALA A 56 2.86 -1.36 -0.77
C ALA A 56 1.85 -2.38 -0.22
N THR A 57 0.56 -2.06 -0.35
CA THR A 57 -0.54 -3.00 -0.10
C THR A 57 -1.14 -3.50 -1.42
N LEU A 58 -1.76 -4.67 -1.39
CA LEU A 58 -2.50 -5.23 -2.52
C LEU A 58 -3.91 -4.63 -2.67
N THR A 59 -4.30 -3.71 -1.79
CA THR A 59 -5.64 -3.12 -1.75
C THR A 59 -5.65 -1.67 -2.24
N HIS A 60 -6.39 -1.39 -3.31
CA HIS A 60 -6.71 -0.04 -3.75
C HIS A 60 -7.58 0.67 -2.71
N VAL A 61 -7.26 1.93 -2.43
CA VAL A 61 -8.03 2.78 -1.52
C VAL A 61 -8.18 4.17 -2.11
N ASP A 62 -9.43 4.61 -2.31
CA ASP A 62 -9.72 5.96 -2.79
C ASP A 62 -9.72 6.99 -1.65
N TRP A 63 -8.74 7.90 -1.66
CA TRP A 63 -8.62 9.00 -0.69
C TRP A 63 -9.06 10.35 -1.26
N LYS A 64 -9.60 10.40 -2.49
CA LYS A 64 -9.93 11.65 -3.17
C LYS A 64 -10.97 12.44 -2.37
N GLY A 65 -10.60 13.68 -2.01
CA GLY A 65 -11.48 14.61 -1.28
C GLY A 65 -11.77 14.20 0.17
N ARG A 66 -10.96 13.31 0.77
CA ARG A 66 -11.11 12.86 2.16
C ARG A 66 -10.02 13.45 3.05
N HIS A 67 -10.42 13.93 4.23
CA HIS A 67 -9.53 14.51 5.24
C HIS A 67 -9.87 14.03 6.67
N ASP A 68 -10.85 13.14 6.82
CA ASP A 68 -11.40 12.68 8.10
C ASP A 68 -10.85 11.33 8.55
N GLY A 69 -9.74 10.88 7.97
CA GLY A 69 -9.15 9.57 8.27
C GLY A 69 -9.90 8.39 7.65
N HIS A 70 -10.96 8.62 6.88
CA HIS A 70 -11.73 7.56 6.22
C HIS A 70 -11.68 7.68 4.69
N PRO A 71 -11.41 6.59 3.96
CA PRO A 71 -11.41 6.62 2.50
C PRO A 71 -12.83 6.81 1.95
N ARG A 72 -12.92 7.29 0.71
CA ARG A 72 -14.18 7.45 -0.02
C ARG A 72 -14.86 6.09 -0.16
N THR A 73 -16.18 6.11 -0.10
CA THR A 73 -17.03 4.94 -0.35
C THR A 73 -17.69 5.10 -1.72
N TYR A 74 -17.44 4.16 -2.63
CA TYR A 74 -18.17 4.02 -3.89
C TYR A 74 -19.61 3.60 -3.60
N VAL A 75 -20.56 4.21 -4.30
CA VAL A 75 -22.00 3.90 -4.19
C VAL A 75 -22.50 3.12 -5.41
N ALA A 76 -23.70 2.53 -5.30
CA ALA A 76 -24.25 1.66 -6.34
C ALA A 76 -24.32 2.32 -7.73
N SER A 77 -24.64 3.62 -7.79
CA SER A 77 -24.71 4.37 -9.06
C SER A 77 -23.36 4.57 -9.75
N GLU A 78 -22.24 4.30 -9.06
CA GLU A 78 -20.90 4.37 -9.64
C GLU A 78 -20.42 3.00 -10.16
N ILE A 79 -21.14 1.92 -9.88
CA ILE A 79 -20.74 0.57 -10.28
C ILE A 79 -21.02 0.37 -11.77
N CYS A 80 -19.95 0.33 -12.56
CA CYS A 80 -19.98 0.05 -13.98
C CYS A 80 -18.68 -0.64 -14.44
N PRO A 81 -18.66 -1.25 -15.64
CA PRO A 81 -17.46 -1.88 -16.18
C PRO A 81 -16.23 -0.94 -16.20
N GLU A 82 -16.44 0.34 -16.49
CA GLU A 82 -15.38 1.34 -16.58
C GLU A 82 -14.69 1.56 -15.22
N LEU A 83 -15.44 1.55 -14.12
CA LEU A 83 -14.87 1.62 -12.77
C LEU A 83 -13.96 0.42 -12.50
N ILE A 84 -14.41 -0.80 -12.78
CA ILE A 84 -13.62 -2.01 -12.57
C ILE A 84 -12.34 -1.99 -13.41
N LEU A 85 -12.44 -1.58 -14.68
CA LEU A 85 -11.29 -1.44 -15.56
C LEU A 85 -10.33 -0.32 -15.09
N ALA A 86 -10.83 0.77 -14.52
CA ALA A 86 -10.00 1.81 -13.93
C ALA A 86 -9.23 1.28 -12.71
N LEU A 87 -9.90 0.57 -11.80
CA LEU A 87 -9.28 -0.06 -10.63
C LEU A 87 -8.18 -1.07 -11.04
N ARG A 88 -8.41 -1.86 -12.09
CA ARG A 88 -7.42 -2.80 -12.65
C ARG A 88 -6.20 -2.11 -13.27
N ARG A 89 -6.35 -0.86 -13.74
CA ARG A 89 -5.25 -0.07 -14.32
C ARG A 89 -4.46 0.71 -13.26
N ASP A 90 -5.02 0.89 -12.07
CA ASP A 90 -4.32 1.60 -11.01
C ASP A 90 -3.19 0.74 -10.38
N ARG A 91 -2.17 1.41 -9.82
CA ARG A 91 -0.95 0.76 -9.35
C ARG A 91 -0.56 1.18 -7.94
N PRO A 92 -0.09 0.23 -7.10
CA PRO A 92 0.47 0.58 -5.81
C PRO A 92 1.71 1.46 -5.95
N ARG A 93 1.88 2.39 -5.01
CA ARG A 93 3.13 3.15 -4.86
C ARG A 93 4.08 2.35 -3.99
N TYR A 94 5.24 1.98 -4.52
CA TYR A 94 6.24 1.14 -3.84
C TYR A 94 7.27 1.93 -3.01
N GLY A 95 7.17 3.26 -2.98
CA GLY A 95 8.04 4.14 -2.17
C GLY A 95 9.49 4.25 -2.65
N ASN A 96 9.87 3.54 -3.72
CA ASN A 96 11.18 3.58 -4.38
C ASN A 96 11.14 4.33 -5.73
N GLU A 97 10.00 4.91 -6.06
CA GLU A 97 9.87 5.87 -7.15
C GLU A 97 10.57 7.15 -6.69
N ASN A 98 11.89 7.19 -6.88
CA ASN A 98 12.67 8.41 -6.76
C ASN A 98 11.90 9.52 -7.45
N GLY A 99 11.51 10.53 -6.68
CA GLY A 99 10.66 11.60 -7.16
C GLY A 99 11.19 12.16 -8.48
N GLU A 100 10.46 11.92 -9.56
CA GLU A 100 10.36 12.90 -10.65
C GLU A 100 9.52 14.09 -10.15
N SER A 101 9.92 14.65 -9.01
CA SER A 101 9.72 16.06 -8.77
C SER A 101 10.59 16.74 -9.83
N LYS A 102 9.98 17.36 -10.84
CA LYS A 102 10.63 18.41 -11.63
C LYS A 102 10.95 19.58 -10.70
N ALA A 103 11.91 19.41 -9.80
CA ALA A 103 12.47 20.46 -8.97
C ALA A 103 13.85 20.77 -9.54
N PHE A 104 13.92 21.84 -10.32
CA PHE A 104 15.15 22.45 -10.76
C PHE A 104 15.94 22.90 -9.52
N ILE A 105 17.00 22.18 -9.17
CA ILE A 105 17.97 22.62 -8.17
C ILE A 105 19.26 22.97 -8.92
N PRO A 106 19.72 24.24 -8.93
CA PRO A 106 21.01 24.60 -9.47
C PRO A 106 22.08 24.00 -8.56
N SER A 107 22.86 23.04 -9.07
CA SER A 107 23.96 22.45 -8.31
C SER A 107 25.16 23.40 -8.28
N GLN A 108 25.43 24.02 -7.14
CA GLN A 108 26.79 24.36 -6.74
C GLN A 108 26.97 23.99 -5.27
N SER A 109 27.51 22.79 -5.01
CA SER A 109 28.33 22.54 -3.83
C SER A 109 29.21 21.30 -4.05
N PRO A 110 30.55 21.37 -3.86
CA PRO A 110 31.47 20.39 -4.41
C PRO A 110 32.18 19.57 -3.32
N TYR A 111 31.49 18.79 -2.49
CA TYR A 111 32.18 17.82 -1.60
C TYR A 111 31.30 16.60 -1.28
N MET A 112 31.55 15.45 -1.93
CA MET A 112 31.97 14.19 -1.28
C MET A 112 32.00 12.98 -2.24
N VAL A 113 33.24 12.60 -2.58
CA VAL A 113 33.87 11.25 -2.64
C VAL A 113 33.21 10.11 -3.42
N HIS A 114 33.94 9.68 -4.46
CA HIS A 114 33.78 8.47 -5.27
C HIS A 114 33.85 7.16 -4.47
N GLY A 115 32.77 6.38 -4.48
CA GLY A 115 32.78 4.92 -4.34
C GLY A 115 32.77 4.27 -5.72
N ARG A 116 33.77 3.40 -6.00
CA ARG A 116 33.99 2.74 -7.30
C ARG A 116 32.94 1.68 -7.64
N HIS A 117 32.70 1.60 -8.95
CA HIS A 117 31.93 0.62 -9.73
C HIS A 117 32.19 -0.85 -9.42
N GLY A 118 31.11 -1.65 -9.54
CA GLY A 118 31.12 -3.10 -9.74
C GLY A 118 29.71 -3.64 -9.99
N ASP A 119 29.31 -3.61 -11.26
CA ASP A 119 28.41 -4.55 -11.96
C ASP A 119 26.96 -4.78 -11.53
N SER A 120 26.02 -4.21 -12.29
CA SER A 120 25.21 -4.98 -13.27
C SER A 120 24.07 -4.11 -13.81
N VAL A 121 23.96 -4.08 -15.14
CA VAL A 121 22.87 -3.48 -15.90
C VAL A 121 21.55 -4.17 -15.54
N GLY A 122 20.89 -3.70 -14.49
CA GLY A 122 19.50 -4.03 -14.20
C GLY A 122 18.68 -2.82 -14.60
N GLY A 123 17.97 -2.89 -15.73
CA GLY A 123 16.94 -1.90 -16.05
C GLY A 123 16.09 -1.65 -14.80
N ILE A 124 15.76 -0.39 -14.53
CA ILE A 124 14.86 -0.02 -13.43
C ILE A 124 13.52 -0.69 -13.74
N TRP A 125 13.34 -1.93 -13.29
CA TRP A 125 12.06 -2.63 -13.33
C TRP A 125 11.17 -1.89 -12.35
N ARG A 126 10.49 -0.84 -12.81
CA ARG A 126 9.40 -0.23 -12.05
C ARG A 126 8.37 -1.34 -11.87
N ARG A 127 8.14 -1.74 -10.62
CA ARG A 127 7.07 -2.69 -10.29
C ARG A 127 5.76 -2.08 -10.76
N ARG A 128 5.00 -2.84 -11.54
CA ARG A 128 3.73 -2.41 -12.15
C ARG A 128 2.63 -3.43 -11.86
N ASP A 129 2.71 -4.10 -10.72
CA ASP A 129 1.71 -5.08 -10.33
C ASP A 129 0.37 -4.34 -10.07
N PRO A 130 -0.78 -4.86 -10.54
CA PRO A 130 -2.07 -4.28 -10.22
C PRO A 130 -2.42 -4.50 -8.75
N PHE A 131 -3.38 -3.73 -8.24
CA PHE A 131 -4.06 -4.10 -7.01
C PHE A 131 -4.87 -5.38 -7.21
N LEU A 132 -4.97 -6.22 -6.17
CA LEU A 132 -5.81 -7.42 -6.16
C LEU A 132 -7.16 -7.18 -5.50
N PHE A 133 -7.24 -6.18 -4.62
CA PHE A 133 -8.43 -5.83 -3.87
C PHE A 133 -8.72 -4.33 -4.00
N ALA A 134 -9.96 -3.92 -3.74
CA ALA A 134 -10.34 -2.52 -3.65
C ALA A 134 -11.33 -2.28 -2.51
N ARG A 135 -11.28 -1.08 -1.93
CA ARG A 135 -12.26 -0.57 -0.96
C ARG A 135 -12.42 0.95 -1.11
N LYS A 136 -13.52 1.55 -0.65
CA LYS A 136 -14.67 0.98 0.08
C LYS A 136 -15.90 1.02 -0.81
N PHE A 137 -16.71 -0.03 -0.78
CA PHE A 137 -18.00 -0.07 -1.46
C PHE A 137 -19.10 -0.05 -0.41
N SER A 138 -20.18 0.70 -0.62
CA SER A 138 -21.35 0.63 0.25
C SER A 138 -22.12 -0.69 0.02
N PRO A 139 -22.92 -1.13 1.01
CA PRO A 139 -23.62 -2.42 0.91
C PRO A 139 -24.57 -2.56 -0.29
N ASP A 140 -25.15 -1.45 -0.74
CA ASP A 140 -26.04 -1.37 -1.92
C ASP A 140 -25.31 -1.63 -3.26
N CYS A 141 -23.97 -1.61 -3.29
CA CYS A 141 -23.20 -1.97 -4.48
C CYS A 141 -23.28 -3.47 -4.82
N LEU A 142 -23.71 -4.34 -3.89
CA LEU A 142 -23.66 -5.79 -4.06
C LEU A 142 -24.37 -6.24 -5.34
N GLN A 143 -25.60 -5.79 -5.56
CA GLN A 143 -26.40 -6.22 -6.70
C GLN A 143 -25.72 -5.83 -8.04
N SER A 144 -25.30 -4.56 -8.17
CA SER A 144 -24.62 -4.07 -9.38
C SER A 144 -23.27 -4.75 -9.61
N LEU A 145 -22.53 -5.10 -8.56
CA LEU A 145 -21.28 -5.86 -8.67
C LEU A 145 -21.54 -7.29 -9.16
N MET A 146 -22.58 -7.94 -8.67
CA MET A 146 -22.97 -9.29 -9.11
C MET A 146 -23.43 -9.29 -10.58
N GLU A 147 -24.14 -8.26 -11.01
CA GLU A 147 -24.61 -8.12 -12.40
C GLU A 147 -23.46 -8.05 -13.42
N ILE A 148 -22.33 -7.44 -13.06
CA ILE A 148 -21.16 -7.32 -13.93
C ILE A 148 -20.09 -8.39 -13.65
N ALA A 149 -20.33 -9.31 -12.71
CA ALA A 149 -19.29 -10.23 -12.22
C ALA A 149 -18.73 -11.12 -13.34
N ASP A 150 -19.59 -11.88 -14.03
CA ASP A 150 -19.19 -12.82 -15.09
C ASP A 150 -18.78 -12.13 -16.39
N GLY A 151 -19.22 -10.88 -16.59
CA GLY A 151 -18.94 -10.08 -17.79
C GLY A 151 -17.65 -9.26 -17.68
N VAL A 152 -17.25 -8.90 -16.46
CA VAL A 152 -16.16 -7.94 -16.22
C VAL A 152 -15.23 -8.40 -15.12
N ILE A 153 -15.72 -8.69 -13.92
CA ILE A 153 -14.86 -8.94 -12.74
C ILE A 153 -14.07 -10.24 -12.86
N PHE A 154 -14.70 -11.30 -13.36
CA PHE A 154 -14.10 -12.62 -13.54
C PHE A 154 -13.58 -12.89 -14.96
N ARG A 155 -13.68 -11.89 -15.86
CA ARG A 155 -13.02 -11.96 -17.16
C ARG A 155 -11.66 -11.30 -17.08
N ASP A 156 -10.63 -12.04 -17.47
CA ASP A 156 -9.27 -11.52 -17.65
C ASP A 156 -9.11 -10.83 -19.01
#